data_AF-A0A9Q8UVI4-F1
#
_entry.id   AF-A0A9Q8UVI4-F1
#
_cell.length_a   1.000
_cell.length_b   1.000
_cell.length_c   1.000
_cell.angle_alpha   90.00
_cell.angle_beta   90.00
_cell.angle_gamma   90.00
#
_symmetry.space_group_name_H-M   'P 1'
#
loop_
_entity.id
_entity.type
_entity.pdbx_description
1 polymer ?
#
loop_
_entity_poly.entity_id
_entity_poly.type
_entity_poly.pdbx_seq_one_letter_code
_entity_poly.pdbx_strand_id
1 'polypeptide(L)'
;MSLSKPCRLLAIPPELRNHIYSLLLSSSTTIRVTHEGITRPRPCKLVFPNEDPSHQTTNIIATNRQVQQEAAAILYGNNTFLFVSTRALTVFLAHVSRSARCLRSVTLDALDCERDVLRFSANMLTQVTALSCLTIRVSRYYPDEAPEIASDLLPLVRTLYNARMQSKITDILEIIKIVPDGEETQLVRIDVKTAVGIELSTSKDQKFKAWVDDIKTHLAEIVADENGDGVVSMK
;
A
#
# COMPACT_ATOMS: atom_id res chain seq x y z
N MET A 1 -38.93 -28.94 6.93
CA MET A 1 -37.88 -27.93 6.71
C MET A 1 -36.78 -28.17 7.73
N SER A 2 -35.63 -28.71 7.32
CA SER A 2 -34.50 -28.92 8.23
C SER A 2 -33.77 -27.59 8.45
N LEU A 3 -33.73 -27.11 9.69
CA LEU A 3 -32.90 -25.96 10.09
C LEU A 3 -31.44 -26.28 9.75
N SER A 4 -30.83 -25.50 8.86
CA SER A 4 -29.40 -25.61 8.55
C SER A 4 -28.61 -25.43 9.84
N LYS A 5 -27.71 -26.37 10.15
CA LYS A 5 -26.84 -26.26 11.32
C LYS A 5 -26.03 -24.94 11.25
N PRO A 6 -26.00 -24.13 12.32
CA PRO A 6 -25.25 -22.88 12.33
C PRO A 6 -23.75 -23.15 12.13
N CYS A 7 -23.08 -22.25 11.41
CA CYS A 7 -21.64 -22.31 11.19
C CYS A 7 -20.90 -22.24 12.53
N ARG A 8 -20.21 -23.31 12.93
CA ARG A 8 -19.49 -23.38 14.22
C ARG A 8 -18.41 -22.32 14.36
N LEU A 9 -17.82 -21.88 13.25
CA LEU A 9 -16.84 -20.79 13.25
C LEU A 9 -17.45 -19.46 13.73
N LEU A 10 -18.72 -19.18 13.41
CA LEU A 10 -19.39 -17.96 13.87
C LEU A 10 -19.91 -18.06 15.31
N ALA A 11 -19.90 -19.26 15.91
CA ALA A 11 -20.30 -19.47 17.29
C ALA A 11 -19.18 -19.14 18.30
N ILE A 12 -17.92 -19.07 17.85
CA ILE A 12 -16.81 -18.65 18.72
C ILE A 12 -16.68 -17.11 18.75
N PRO A 13 -16.16 -16.53 19.84
CA PRO A 13 -15.93 -15.09 19.96
C PRO A 13 -15.07 -14.50 18.82
N PRO A 14 -15.30 -13.23 18.42
CA PRO A 14 -14.55 -12.57 17.35
C PRO A 14 -13.03 -12.60 17.53
N GLU A 15 -12.54 -12.54 18.77
CA GLU A 15 -11.11 -12.55 19.11
C GLU A 15 -10.47 -13.87 18.69
N LEU A 16 -11.15 -14.99 18.96
CA LEU A 16 -10.68 -16.32 18.55
C LEU A 16 -10.75 -16.49 17.04
N ARG A 17 -11.76 -15.92 16.37
CA ARG A 17 -11.83 -15.93 14.90
C ARG A 17 -10.65 -15.17 14.29
N ASN A 18 -10.37 -13.97 14.78
CA ASN A 18 -9.24 -13.15 14.32
C ASN A 18 -7.90 -13.85 14.54
N HIS A 19 -7.75 -14.57 15.66
CA HIS A 19 -6.56 -15.37 15.92
C HIS A 19 -6.43 -16.52 14.91
N ILE A 20 -7.51 -17.25 14.62
CA ILE A 20 -7.53 -18.30 13.58
C ILE A 20 -7.18 -17.72 12.21
N TYR A 21 -7.78 -16.60 11.81
CA TYR A 21 -7.46 -15.94 10.54
C TYR A 21 -6.01 -15.51 10.48
N SER A 22 -5.45 -15.01 11.59
CA SER A 22 -4.05 -14.58 11.66
C SER A 22 -3.10 -15.76 11.40
N LEU A 23 -3.39 -16.92 11.99
CA LEU A 23 -2.64 -18.16 11.75
C LEU A 23 -2.74 -18.68 10.31
N LEU A 24 -3.89 -18.46 9.65
CA LEU A 24 -4.14 -18.97 8.30
C LEU A 24 -3.67 -18.03 7.18
N LEU A 25 -3.66 -16.72 7.43
CA LEU A 25 -3.58 -15.71 6.38
C LEU A 25 -2.42 -14.73 6.55
N SER A 26 -1.65 -14.78 7.64
CA SER A 26 -0.48 -13.92 7.83
C SER A 26 0.78 -14.67 7.42
N SER A 27 1.53 -14.13 6.46
CA SER A 27 2.89 -14.56 6.11
C SER A 27 3.90 -13.61 6.73
N SER A 28 5.01 -14.19 7.19
CA SER A 28 6.21 -13.43 7.55
C SER A 28 6.96 -12.94 6.31
N THR A 29 6.64 -13.48 5.13
CA THR A 29 7.29 -13.17 3.87
C THR A 29 6.40 -12.31 2.97
N THR A 30 7.01 -11.68 1.96
CA THR A 30 6.27 -10.85 1.02
C THR A 30 5.48 -11.72 0.05
N ILE A 31 4.16 -11.48 -0.03
CA ILE A 31 3.27 -12.17 -0.97
C ILE A 31 3.46 -11.55 -2.35
N ARG A 32 3.95 -12.35 -3.31
CA ARG A 32 4.14 -11.88 -4.68
C ARG A 32 2.84 -11.99 -5.47
N VAL A 33 2.38 -10.88 -6.03
CA VAL A 33 1.19 -10.79 -6.86
C VAL A 33 1.62 -10.78 -8.32
N THR A 34 1.17 -11.79 -9.05
CA THR A 34 1.49 -11.97 -10.47
C THR A 34 0.21 -11.99 -11.31
N HIS A 35 0.32 -11.56 -12.57
CA HIS A 35 -0.77 -11.64 -13.53
C HIS A 35 -0.28 -12.33 -14.80
N GLU A 36 -0.60 -13.62 -14.93
CA GLU A 36 -0.26 -14.44 -16.10
C GLU A 36 -1.39 -14.37 -17.12
N GLY A 37 -1.30 -13.42 -18.06
CA GLY A 37 -2.26 -13.34 -19.16
C GLY A 37 -2.14 -12.05 -19.94
N ILE A 38 -1.84 -12.15 -21.23
CA ILE A 38 -1.88 -11.00 -22.14
C ILE A 38 -3.30 -10.85 -22.70
N THR A 39 -3.96 -11.97 -23.03
CA THR A 39 -5.13 -12.02 -23.92
C THR A 39 -6.47 -12.22 -23.24
N ARG A 40 -6.53 -12.62 -21.96
CA ARG A 40 -7.79 -12.79 -21.22
C ARG A 40 -7.68 -12.23 -19.81
N PRO A 41 -8.73 -11.59 -19.28
CA PRO A 41 -8.77 -11.16 -17.89
C PRO A 41 -8.77 -12.40 -17.00
N ARG A 42 -7.60 -12.72 -16.43
CA ARG A 42 -7.47 -13.77 -15.41
C ARG A 42 -7.32 -13.08 -14.06
N PRO A 43 -7.84 -13.70 -12.97
CA PRO A 43 -7.56 -13.20 -11.64
C PRO A 43 -6.03 -13.23 -11.40
N CYS A 44 -5.54 -12.27 -10.63
CA CYS A 44 -4.15 -12.29 -10.17
C CYS A 44 -3.88 -13.56 -9.35
N LYS A 45 -2.67 -14.09 -9.47
CA LYS A 45 -2.20 -15.22 -8.68
C LYS A 45 -1.35 -14.68 -7.53
N LEU A 46 -1.75 -15.05 -6.31
CA LEU A 46 -0.94 -14.86 -5.11
C LEU A 46 0.08 -15.99 -5.04
N VAL A 47 1.35 -15.63 -5.03
CA VAL A 47 2.48 -16.54 -4.93
C VAL A 47 3.13 -16.32 -3.58
N PHE A 48 2.97 -17.31 -2.71
CA PHE A 48 3.65 -17.37 -1.43
C PHE A 48 5.04 -17.99 -1.66
N PRO A 49 6.12 -17.41 -1.12
CA PRO A 49 7.45 -18.00 -1.18
C PRO A 49 7.44 -19.44 -0.63
N ASN A 50 8.12 -20.35 -1.32
CA ASN A 50 8.15 -21.79 -0.98
C ASN A 50 8.73 -22.10 0.41
N GLU A 51 9.37 -21.13 1.05
CA GLU A 51 10.01 -21.26 2.36
C GLU A 51 9.03 -21.12 3.53
N ASP A 52 7.77 -20.75 3.27
CA ASP A 52 6.75 -20.67 4.32
C ASP A 52 5.94 -21.99 4.35
N PRO A 53 6.23 -22.93 5.27
CA PRO A 53 5.50 -24.20 5.37
C PRO A 53 4.05 -24.01 5.83
N SER A 54 3.65 -22.79 6.19
CA SER A 54 2.24 -22.46 6.39
C SER A 54 1.55 -22.45 5.02
N HIS A 55 0.79 -23.51 4.73
CA HIS A 55 -0.10 -23.54 3.57
C HIS A 55 -1.20 -22.48 3.75
N GLN A 56 -0.92 -21.25 3.35
CA GLN A 56 -1.88 -20.15 3.44
C GLN A 56 -2.95 -20.33 2.37
N THR A 57 -4.04 -20.98 2.76
CA THR A 57 -5.19 -21.13 1.87
C THR A 57 -6.10 -19.92 2.03
N THR A 58 -6.33 -19.18 0.94
CA THR A 58 -7.31 -18.08 0.91
C THR A 58 -8.75 -18.57 0.80
N ASN A 59 -8.96 -19.90 0.77
CA ASN A 59 -10.27 -20.55 0.66
C ASN A 59 -11.25 -20.10 1.76
N ILE A 60 -10.75 -19.78 2.95
CA ILE A 60 -11.60 -19.32 4.06
C ILE A 60 -12.34 -18.01 3.73
N ILE A 61 -11.76 -17.16 2.89
CA ILE A 61 -12.34 -15.89 2.45
C ILE A 61 -13.58 -16.12 1.57
N ALA A 62 -13.67 -17.27 0.89
CA ALA A 62 -14.78 -17.60 0.01
C ALA A 62 -15.99 -18.23 0.74
N THR A 63 -15.96 -18.39 2.06
CA THR A 63 -16.96 -19.18 2.80
C THR A 63 -18.29 -18.46 3.03
N ASN A 64 -18.27 -17.27 3.64
CA ASN A 64 -19.46 -16.43 3.84
C ASN A 64 -19.08 -14.94 3.97
N ARG A 65 -20.07 -14.03 3.90
CA ARG A 65 -19.81 -12.57 3.89
C ARG A 65 -19.12 -12.04 5.15
N GLN A 66 -19.46 -12.56 6.33
CA GLN A 66 -18.87 -12.10 7.59
C GLN A 66 -17.41 -12.57 7.70
N VAL A 67 -17.18 -13.87 7.48
CA VAL A 67 -15.84 -14.46 7.44
C VAL A 67 -15.00 -13.78 6.37
N GLN A 68 -15.56 -13.53 5.19
CA GLN A 68 -14.88 -12.80 4.12
C GLN A 68 -14.40 -11.42 4.59
N GLN A 69 -15.24 -10.64 5.27
CA GLN A 69 -14.87 -9.31 5.76
C GLN A 69 -13.78 -9.36 6.83
N GLU A 70 -13.95 -10.22 7.84
CA GLU A 70 -12.99 -10.37 8.94
C GLU A 70 -11.65 -10.92 8.43
N ALA A 71 -11.68 -11.99 7.63
CA ALA A 71 -10.50 -12.64 7.08
C ALA A 71 -9.76 -11.75 6.06
N ALA A 72 -10.47 -11.01 5.22
CA ALA A 72 -9.84 -10.09 4.28
C ALA A 72 -9.12 -8.95 4.99
N ALA A 73 -9.65 -8.44 6.12
CA ALA A 73 -8.98 -7.42 6.90
C ALA A 73 -7.62 -7.92 7.44
N ILE A 74 -7.55 -9.20 7.85
CA ILE A 74 -6.30 -9.84 8.29
C ILE A 74 -5.36 -10.09 7.11
N LEU A 75 -5.85 -10.69 6.02
CA LEU A 75 -5.01 -10.99 4.84
C LEU A 75 -4.40 -9.70 4.25
N TYR A 76 -5.17 -8.65 4.04
CA TYR A 76 -4.64 -7.43 3.41
C TYR A 76 -3.94 -6.50 4.41
N GLY A 77 -4.30 -6.57 5.70
CA GLY A 77 -3.74 -5.71 6.74
C GLY A 77 -2.41 -6.19 7.32
N ASN A 78 -2.20 -7.50 7.44
CA ASN A 78 -1.02 -8.05 8.11
C ASN A 78 0.11 -8.45 7.15
N ASN A 79 -0.14 -8.43 5.83
CA ASN A 79 0.82 -8.90 4.84
C ASN A 79 1.40 -7.74 4.02
N THR A 80 2.60 -7.98 3.49
CA THR A 80 3.22 -7.14 2.47
C THR A 80 3.03 -7.76 1.10
N PHE A 81 2.53 -6.98 0.13
CA PHE A 81 2.28 -7.44 -1.23
C PHE A 81 3.29 -6.86 -2.20
N LEU A 82 4.02 -7.71 -2.93
CA LEU A 82 4.91 -7.32 -4.03
C LEU A 82 4.18 -7.49 -5.36
N PHE A 83 3.92 -6.39 -6.04
CA PHE A 83 3.35 -6.40 -7.38
C PHE A 83 4.47 -6.37 -8.41
N VAL A 84 4.62 -7.45 -9.17
CA VAL A 84 5.66 -7.59 -10.20
C VAL A 84 5.41 -6.66 -11.39
N SER A 85 4.18 -6.17 -11.54
CA SER A 85 3.82 -5.18 -12.53
C SER A 85 2.64 -4.36 -12.07
N THR A 86 2.51 -3.16 -12.63
CA THR A 86 1.37 -2.27 -12.41
C THR A 86 0.07 -2.87 -12.94
N ARG A 87 0.12 -3.66 -14.01
CA ARG A 87 -1.03 -4.46 -14.48
C ARG A 87 -1.51 -5.44 -13.41
N ALA A 88 -0.58 -6.10 -12.71
CA ALA A 88 -0.95 -6.99 -11.61
C ALA A 88 -1.61 -6.22 -10.46
N LEU A 89 -1.13 -5.01 -10.16
CA LEU A 89 -1.77 -4.11 -9.19
C LEU A 89 -3.19 -3.73 -9.62
N THR A 90 -3.38 -3.28 -10.86
CA THR A 90 -4.69 -2.85 -11.37
C THR A 90 -5.71 -3.98 -11.34
N VAL A 91 -5.35 -5.15 -11.87
CA VAL A 91 -6.25 -6.31 -11.89
C VAL A 91 -6.54 -6.79 -10.48
N PHE A 92 -5.55 -6.75 -9.59
CA PHE A 92 -5.73 -7.10 -8.19
C PHE A 92 -6.69 -6.14 -7.48
N LEU A 93 -6.47 -4.82 -7.58
CA LEU A 93 -7.33 -3.81 -6.95
C LEU A 93 -8.77 -3.87 -7.48
N ALA A 94 -8.94 -4.12 -8.79
CA ALA A 94 -10.27 -4.33 -9.37
C ALA A 94 -10.97 -5.55 -8.75
N HIS A 95 -10.22 -6.62 -8.45
CA HIS A 95 -10.76 -7.84 -7.84
C HIS A 95 -11.05 -7.67 -6.34
N VAL A 96 -10.18 -6.95 -5.61
CA VAL A 96 -10.30 -6.81 -4.15
C VAL A 96 -11.00 -5.53 -3.70
N SER A 97 -11.50 -4.70 -4.63
CA SER A 97 -12.12 -3.37 -4.44
C SER A 97 -12.56 -3.01 -3.00
N ARG A 98 -13.55 -3.71 -2.43
CA ARG A 98 -14.07 -3.43 -1.08
C ARG A 98 -13.10 -3.68 0.07
N SER A 99 -12.18 -4.61 -0.13
CA SER A 99 -11.12 -4.99 0.81
C SER A 99 -9.79 -4.28 0.50
N ALA A 100 -9.69 -3.55 -0.62
CA ALA A 100 -8.49 -2.77 -0.96
C ALA A 100 -8.14 -1.77 0.13
N ARG A 101 -9.14 -1.17 0.78
CA ARG A 101 -8.96 -0.28 1.96
C ARG A 101 -8.28 -0.94 3.16
N CYS A 102 -8.12 -2.26 3.18
CA CYS A 102 -7.41 -2.97 4.25
C CYS A 102 -5.93 -3.15 3.94
N LEU A 103 -5.48 -2.89 2.70
CA LEU A 103 -4.07 -2.99 2.32
C LEU A 103 -3.24 -1.97 3.09
N ARG A 104 -2.22 -2.46 3.78
CA ARG A 104 -1.28 -1.63 4.56
C ARG A 104 0.09 -1.52 3.92
N SER A 105 0.64 -2.62 3.42
CA SER A 105 2.02 -2.66 2.91
C SER A 105 2.06 -3.14 1.46
N VAL A 106 2.48 -2.25 0.57
CA VAL A 106 2.55 -2.49 -0.88
C VAL A 106 3.98 -2.22 -1.36
N THR A 107 4.53 -3.14 -2.13
CA THR A 107 5.76 -2.97 -2.89
C THR A 107 5.44 -3.07 -4.37
N LEU A 108 5.80 -2.05 -5.14
CA LEU A 108 5.73 -2.05 -6.59
C LEU A 108 7.11 -2.39 -7.14
N ASP A 109 7.21 -3.50 -7.86
CA ASP A 109 8.39 -3.84 -8.64
C ASP A 109 8.29 -3.10 -9.98
N ALA A 110 8.87 -1.91 -10.03
CA ALA A 110 8.86 -1.01 -11.17
C ALA A 110 10.06 -1.27 -12.09
N LEU A 111 10.38 -2.56 -12.33
CA LEU A 111 11.48 -2.95 -13.23
C LEU A 111 11.26 -2.42 -14.66
N ASP A 112 9.99 -2.30 -15.07
CA ASP A 112 9.55 -1.83 -16.39
C ASP A 112 8.58 -0.62 -16.31
N CYS A 113 8.58 0.13 -15.21
CA CYS A 113 7.57 1.16 -15.01
C CYS A 113 7.94 2.45 -15.74
N GLU A 114 7.30 2.69 -16.88
CA GLU A 114 7.24 4.03 -17.47
C GLU A 114 6.53 5.00 -16.49
N ARG A 115 6.89 6.27 -16.53
CA ARG A 115 6.37 7.31 -15.64
C ARG A 115 4.84 7.38 -15.61
N ASP A 116 4.20 7.28 -16.79
CA ASP A 116 2.73 7.26 -16.92
C ASP A 116 2.08 6.12 -16.13
N VAL A 117 2.79 4.99 -16.05
CA VAL A 117 2.33 3.78 -15.36
C VAL A 117 2.45 3.97 -13.84
N LEU A 118 3.47 4.68 -13.36
CA LEU A 118 3.59 5.05 -11.96
C LEU A 118 2.45 5.98 -11.55
N ARG A 119 2.22 7.04 -12.34
CA ARG A 119 1.12 7.99 -12.10
C ARG A 119 -0.24 7.29 -12.08
N PHE A 120 -0.48 6.39 -13.03
CA PHE A 120 -1.70 5.58 -13.05
C PHE A 120 -1.84 4.71 -11.80
N SER A 121 -0.75 4.06 -11.37
CA SER A 121 -0.73 3.21 -10.17
C SER A 121 -0.98 4.03 -8.90
N ALA A 122 -0.38 5.21 -8.80
CA ALA A 122 -0.58 6.15 -7.69
C ALA A 122 -2.06 6.56 -7.59
N ASN A 123 -2.69 6.90 -8.73
CA ASN A 123 -4.11 7.21 -8.79
C ASN A 123 -4.99 6.03 -8.36
N MET A 124 -4.64 4.79 -8.71
CA MET A 124 -5.39 3.61 -8.24
C MET A 124 -5.24 3.38 -6.74
N LEU A 125 -4.06 3.63 -6.19
CA LEU A 125 -3.77 3.49 -4.76
C LEU A 125 -4.50 4.53 -3.90
N THR A 126 -5.07 5.60 -4.47
CA THR A 126 -5.92 6.55 -3.73
C THR A 126 -7.12 5.87 -3.05
N GLN A 127 -7.56 4.71 -3.56
CA GLN A 127 -8.64 3.91 -2.97
C GLN A 127 -8.20 3.13 -1.71
N VAL A 128 -6.89 3.04 -1.47
CA VAL A 128 -6.28 2.29 -0.37
C VAL A 128 -6.01 3.22 0.80
N THR A 129 -7.07 3.58 1.52
CA THR A 129 -6.98 4.61 2.58
C THR A 129 -6.21 4.17 3.83
N ALA A 130 -6.04 2.86 4.06
CA ALA A 130 -5.25 2.33 5.18
C ALA A 130 -3.78 2.05 4.83
N LEU A 131 -3.30 2.50 3.66
CA LEU A 131 -1.90 2.29 3.28
C LEU A 131 -0.98 2.90 4.36
N SER A 132 -0.04 2.09 4.86
CA SER A 132 0.98 2.49 5.83
C SER A 132 2.37 2.45 5.22
N CYS A 133 2.63 1.57 4.27
CA CYS A 133 3.90 1.42 3.61
C CYS A 133 3.70 1.26 2.10
N LEU A 134 4.34 2.12 1.32
CA LEU A 134 4.52 1.98 -0.12
C LEU A 134 6.03 1.92 -0.40
N THR A 135 6.45 0.92 -1.14
CA THR A 135 7.83 0.76 -1.62
C THR A 135 7.77 0.74 -3.14
N ILE A 136 8.65 1.49 -3.80
CA ILE A 136 8.73 1.52 -5.27
C ILE A 136 10.15 1.14 -5.66
N ARG A 137 10.33 -0.08 -6.18
CA ARG A 137 11.63 -0.56 -6.64
C ARG A 137 11.83 -0.14 -8.08
N VAL A 138 12.79 0.75 -8.33
CA VAL A 138 13.05 1.28 -9.68
C VAL A 138 14.39 0.71 -10.15
N SER A 139 14.39 0.02 -11.29
CA SER A 139 15.60 -0.57 -11.86
C SER A 139 16.59 0.50 -12.36
N ARG A 140 16.07 1.63 -12.83
CA ARG A 140 16.84 2.78 -13.35
C ARG A 140 16.36 4.05 -12.68
N TYR A 141 16.99 4.42 -11.57
CA TYR A 141 16.73 5.71 -10.94
C TYR A 141 17.63 6.77 -11.56
N TYR A 142 17.03 7.73 -12.27
CA TYR A 142 17.71 8.95 -12.68
C TYR A 142 17.37 10.05 -11.65
N PRO A 143 18.36 10.59 -10.93
CA PRO A 143 18.10 11.65 -9.94
C PRO A 143 17.37 12.88 -10.52
N ASP A 144 17.54 13.14 -11.82
CA ASP A 144 16.95 14.29 -12.50
C ASP A 144 15.42 14.09 -12.75
N GLU A 145 14.89 12.86 -12.69
CA GLU A 145 13.46 12.54 -12.80
C GLU A 145 12.73 12.59 -11.44
N ALA A 146 13.47 12.79 -10.36
CA ALA A 146 12.92 12.67 -9.03
C ALA A 146 11.83 13.71 -8.71
N PRO A 147 11.93 15.00 -9.09
CA PRO A 147 10.85 15.99 -8.91
C PRO A 147 9.57 15.59 -9.64
N GLU A 148 9.72 14.98 -10.81
CA GLU A 148 8.59 14.51 -11.62
C GLU A 148 7.86 13.35 -10.94
N ILE A 149 8.60 12.38 -10.41
CA ILE A 149 8.06 11.26 -9.62
C ILE A 149 7.35 11.78 -8.37
N ALA A 150 7.92 12.77 -7.69
CA ALA A 150 7.29 13.40 -6.52
C ALA A 150 5.94 14.05 -6.90
N SER A 151 5.92 14.78 -8.01
CA SER A 151 4.71 15.40 -8.55
C SER A 151 3.63 14.35 -8.87
N ASP A 152 4.01 13.22 -9.47
CA ASP A 152 3.08 12.15 -9.82
C ASP A 152 2.54 11.39 -8.60
N LEU A 153 3.30 11.31 -7.52
CA LEU A 153 2.87 10.70 -6.25
C LEU A 153 2.06 11.64 -5.36
N LEU A 154 2.13 12.95 -5.59
CA LEU A 154 1.47 13.97 -4.76
C LEU A 154 -0.03 13.73 -4.53
N PRO A 155 -0.84 13.34 -5.55
CA PRO A 155 -2.27 13.07 -5.34
C PRO A 155 -2.52 11.90 -4.37
N LEU A 156 -1.68 10.88 -4.43
CA LEU A 156 -1.74 9.74 -3.52
C LEU A 156 -1.42 10.19 -2.09
N VAL A 157 -0.34 10.94 -1.90
CA VAL A 157 0.05 11.44 -0.57
C VAL A 157 -1.05 12.31 0.03
N ARG A 158 -1.62 13.24 -0.73
CA ARG A 158 -2.74 14.09 -0.29
C ARG A 158 -3.96 13.26 0.13
N THR A 159 -4.32 12.25 -0.67
CA THR A 159 -5.47 11.39 -0.35
C THR A 159 -5.24 10.60 0.94
N LEU A 160 -4.06 10.02 1.11
CA LEU A 160 -3.70 9.27 2.31
C LEU A 160 -3.66 10.16 3.54
N TYR A 161 -3.10 11.37 3.42
CA TYR A 161 -3.08 12.37 4.47
C TYR A 161 -4.49 12.71 4.95
N ASN A 162 -5.37 13.08 4.01
CA ASN A 162 -6.74 13.48 4.31
C ASN A 162 -7.56 12.35 4.93
N ALA A 163 -7.42 11.13 4.41
CA ALA A 163 -8.08 9.95 4.98
C ALA A 163 -7.65 9.69 6.43
N ARG A 164 -6.38 9.93 6.76
CA ARG A 164 -5.82 9.72 8.11
C ARG A 164 -6.22 10.81 9.08
N MET A 165 -6.26 12.06 8.65
CA MET A 165 -6.75 13.18 9.46
C MET A 165 -8.20 12.95 9.89
N GLN A 166 -9.04 12.43 8.99
CA GLN A 166 -10.41 12.05 9.31
C GLN A 166 -10.50 10.84 10.27
N SER A 167 -9.59 9.88 10.13
CA SER A 167 -9.63 8.60 10.86
C SER A 167 -8.88 8.62 12.21
N LYS A 168 -8.19 9.72 12.56
CA LYS A 168 -7.30 9.83 13.74
C LYS A 168 -6.22 8.73 13.79
N ILE A 169 -5.81 8.22 12.63
CA ILE A 169 -4.78 7.18 12.55
C ILE A 169 -3.42 7.83 12.80
N THR A 170 -2.72 7.36 13.82
CA THR A 170 -1.43 7.90 14.27
C THR A 170 -0.21 7.20 13.66
N ASP A 171 -0.41 6.23 12.78
CA ASP A 171 0.67 5.42 12.25
C ASP A 171 1.55 6.20 11.27
N ILE A 172 2.84 5.89 11.27
CA ILE A 172 3.79 6.48 10.32
C ILE A 172 3.40 6.02 8.91
N LEU A 173 3.35 6.94 7.95
CA LEU A 173 3.29 6.58 6.53
C LEU A 173 4.73 6.46 6.03
N GLU A 174 5.06 5.38 5.35
CA GLU A 174 6.37 5.19 4.74
C GLU A 174 6.13 5.02 3.25
N ILE A 175 6.19 6.12 2.48
CA ILE A 175 5.63 6.13 1.11
C ILE A 175 6.65 5.68 0.06
N ILE A 176 7.96 5.88 0.28
CA ILE A 176 8.92 5.71 -0.82
C ILE A 176 10.24 5.11 -0.32
N LYS A 177 10.37 3.81 -0.51
CA LYS A 177 11.68 3.13 -0.48
C LYS A 177 12.12 2.91 -1.93
N ILE A 178 13.10 3.66 -2.40
CA ILE A 178 13.71 3.47 -3.74
C ILE A 178 14.89 2.52 -3.56
N VAL A 179 14.76 1.33 -4.13
CA VAL A 179 15.84 0.34 -4.10
C VAL A 179 16.45 0.28 -5.50
N PRO A 180 17.64 0.88 -5.72
CA PRO A 180 18.39 0.64 -6.94
C PRO A 180 18.83 -0.83 -6.99
N ASP A 181 18.87 -1.40 -8.19
CA ASP A 181 19.23 -2.80 -8.39
C ASP A 181 20.71 -3.01 -8.02
N GLY A 182 20.98 -3.77 -6.96
CA GLY A 182 22.34 -4.15 -6.53
C GLY A 182 23.08 -3.20 -5.57
N GLU A 183 22.48 -2.11 -5.10
CA GLU A 183 23.12 -1.16 -4.15
C GLU A 183 22.40 -1.04 -2.79
N GLU A 184 23.05 -0.39 -1.81
CA GLU A 184 22.46 -0.07 -0.52
C GLU A 184 21.13 0.66 -0.71
N THR A 185 20.11 0.21 0.02
CA THR A 185 18.77 0.76 -0.14
C THR A 185 18.70 2.21 0.29
N GLN A 186 18.22 3.08 -0.59
CA GLN A 186 17.92 4.46 -0.24
C GLN A 186 16.47 4.56 0.24
N LEU A 187 16.30 4.77 1.54
CA LEU A 187 14.97 4.91 2.14
C LEU A 187 14.57 6.38 2.24
N VAL A 188 13.40 6.72 1.70
CA VAL A 188 12.74 8.00 1.93
C VAL A 188 11.52 7.75 2.82
N ARG A 189 11.72 7.96 4.11
CA ARG A 189 10.63 7.84 5.07
C ARG A 189 9.91 9.18 5.15
N ILE A 190 8.70 9.26 4.61
CA ILE A 190 7.89 10.49 4.68
C ILE A 190 7.01 10.44 5.92
N ASP A 191 7.46 10.98 7.06
CA ASP A 191 6.58 11.08 8.22
C ASP A 191 5.51 12.16 8.01
N VAL A 192 4.32 11.68 7.67
CA VAL A 192 3.14 12.50 7.40
C VAL A 192 2.62 13.25 8.63
N LYS A 193 2.94 12.80 9.86
CA LYS A 193 2.48 13.50 11.08
C LYS A 193 3.16 14.85 11.29
N THR A 194 4.42 14.94 10.93
CA THR A 194 5.21 16.15 11.17
C THR A 194 5.20 17.08 9.97
N ALA A 195 4.71 16.63 8.80
CA ALA A 195 4.85 17.29 7.50
C ALA A 195 6.31 17.68 7.15
N VAL A 196 7.30 17.27 7.96
CA VAL A 196 8.65 17.87 8.02
C VAL A 196 9.72 16.82 8.31
N GLY A 197 9.37 15.68 8.91
CA GLY A 197 10.31 14.59 9.21
C GLY A 197 10.50 13.65 8.03
N ILE A 198 11.21 14.09 6.97
CA ILE A 198 11.83 13.11 6.07
C ILE A 198 13.18 12.71 6.66
N GLU A 199 13.20 11.54 7.30
CA GLU A 199 14.43 10.91 7.75
C GLU A 199 15.07 10.20 6.57
N LEU A 200 16.25 10.69 6.19
CA LEU A 200 17.09 10.08 5.17
C LEU A 200 17.96 9.00 5.82
N SER A 201 17.87 7.77 5.34
CA SER A 201 18.94 6.81 5.60
C SER A 201 20.15 7.20 4.74
N THR A 202 21.12 7.89 5.36
CA THR A 202 22.52 8.07 4.93
C THR A 202 22.85 7.86 3.45
N SER A 203 22.21 8.60 2.54
CA SER A 203 22.69 8.68 1.16
C SER A 203 23.76 9.76 1.08
N LYS A 204 24.94 9.42 0.53
CA LYS A 204 26.01 10.39 0.24
C LYS A 204 25.71 11.22 -1.03
N ASP A 205 24.61 10.92 -1.72
CA ASP A 205 24.24 11.59 -2.96
C ASP A 205 23.59 12.96 -2.68
N GLN A 206 24.29 14.02 -3.08
CA GLN A 206 23.84 15.40 -2.93
C GLN A 206 22.59 15.71 -3.78
N LYS A 207 22.38 15.04 -4.91
CA LYS A 207 21.18 15.19 -5.74
C LYS A 207 19.96 14.56 -5.05
N PHE A 208 20.12 13.37 -4.46
CA PHE A 208 19.06 12.71 -3.71
C PHE A 208 18.62 13.53 -2.50
N LYS A 209 19.57 14.15 -1.79
CA LYS A 209 19.26 15.06 -0.68
C LYS A 209 18.47 16.29 -1.15
N ALA A 210 18.87 16.92 -2.27
CA ALA A 210 18.15 18.05 -2.83
C ALA A 210 16.71 17.68 -3.23
N TRP A 211 16.51 16.51 -3.84
CA TRP A 211 15.19 15.99 -4.16
C TRP A 211 14.31 15.75 -2.92
N VAL A 212 14.88 15.21 -1.85
CA VAL A 212 14.15 15.00 -0.59
C VAL A 212 13.72 16.33 0.02
N ASP A 213 14.58 17.34 -0.03
CA ASP A 213 14.23 18.68 0.45
C ASP A 213 13.16 19.35 -0.45
N ASP A 214 13.13 19.05 -1.75
CA ASP A 214 12.06 19.47 -2.66
C ASP A 214 10.71 18.82 -2.32
N ILE A 215 10.71 17.51 -2.01
CA ILE A 215 9.50 16.82 -1.49
C ILE A 215 9.04 17.45 -0.18
N LYS A 216 9.95 17.71 0.76
CA LYS A 216 9.60 18.39 2.03
C LYS A 216 8.92 19.73 1.76
N THR A 217 9.47 20.50 0.82
CA THR A 217 8.96 21.84 0.47
C THR A 217 7.54 21.73 -0.08
N HIS A 218 7.30 20.84 -1.06
CA HIS A 218 5.96 20.62 -1.60
C HIS A 218 4.96 20.07 -0.56
N LEU A 219 5.40 19.21 0.35
CA LEU A 219 4.54 18.71 1.44
C LEU A 219 4.21 19.81 2.45
N ALA A 220 5.18 20.67 2.78
CA ALA A 220 4.97 21.81 3.65
C ALA A 220 4.00 22.83 3.04
N GLU A 221 4.07 23.08 1.73
CA GLU A 221 3.11 23.92 1.00
C GLU A 221 1.69 23.37 1.09
N ILE A 222 1.51 22.05 0.89
CA ILE A 222 0.20 21.40 1.03
C ILE A 222 -0.38 21.59 2.43
N VAL A 223 0.46 21.42 3.45
CA VAL A 223 0.04 21.58 4.85
C VAL A 223 -0.26 23.04 5.16
N ALA A 224 0.46 23.99 4.56
CA ALA A 224 0.20 25.42 4.71
C ALA A 224 -1.13 25.84 4.05
N ASP A 225 -1.42 25.34 2.84
CA ASP A 225 -2.67 25.61 2.11
C ASP A 225 -3.88 25.10 2.90
N GLU A 226 -3.81 23.91 3.51
CA GLU A 226 -4.92 23.36 4.28
C GLU A 226 -5.14 24.06 5.64
N ASN A 227 -4.08 24.64 6.23
CA ASN A 227 -4.19 25.46 7.43
C ASN A 227 -4.58 26.92 7.12
N GLY A 228 -4.50 27.34 5.86
CA GLY A 228 -4.67 28.72 5.40
C GLY A 228 -6.11 29.17 5.16
N ASP A 229 -7.07 28.26 5.00
CA ASP A 229 -8.46 28.60 4.63
C ASP A 229 -9.49 28.18 5.69
N GLY A 230 -9.65 29.08 6.67
CA GLY A 230 -10.73 29.09 7.64
C GLY A 230 -11.11 30.50 8.15
N VAL A 231 -10.57 31.57 7.57
CA VAL A 231 -11.02 32.94 7.83
C VAL A 231 -11.68 33.48 6.55
N VAL A 232 -12.80 32.87 6.18
CA VAL A 232 -13.80 33.55 5.34
C VAL A 232 -14.39 34.65 6.20
N SER A 233 -13.84 35.86 6.07
CA SER A 233 -14.40 37.07 6.64
C SER A 233 -15.74 37.34 5.95
N MET A 234 -16.85 36.88 6.55
CA MET A 234 -18.19 37.37 6.19
C MET A 234 -18.26 38.86 6.50
N LYS A 235 -18.33 39.68 5.45
CA LYS A 235 -18.90 41.03 5.48
C LYS A 235 -20.32 40.97 4.96
#